data_AF-A0A958H9F5-F1
#
_entry.id   AF-A0A958H9F5-F1
#
_cell.length_a   1.000
_cell.length_b   1.000
_cell.length_c   1.000
_cell.angle_alpha   90.00
_cell.angle_beta   90.00
_cell.angle_gamma   90.00
#
_symmetry.space_group_name_H-M   'P 1'
#
loop_
_entity.id
_entity.type
_entity.pdbx_description
1 polymer ?
#
loop_
_entity_poly.entity_id
_entity_poly.type
_entity_poly.pdbx_seq_one_letter_code
_entity_poly.pdbx_strand_id
1 'polypeptide(L)'
;DALLAIAAQNAGALSNVTATFLQVDISRDDWASKVPASDYEAIALLAVLHHIPGWERRVALLRALRGLLAADGMIIVSVWQFLNEERLRRKIVPWQEVGLHESDLEPGDYLLDWHRGGSGLRYCHLV
;
A
#
# COMPACT_ATOMS: atom_id res chain seq x y z
N ASP A 1 17.13 -6.02 5.40
CA ASP A 1 16.62 -4.81 4.72
C ASP A 1 16.87 -3.59 5.62
N ALA A 2 17.36 -2.48 5.06
CA ALA A 2 17.69 -1.27 5.83
C ALA A 2 16.46 -0.61 6.49
N LEU A 3 15.29 -0.66 5.85
CA LEU A 3 14.08 -0.04 6.39
C LEU A 3 13.55 -0.83 7.60
N LEU A 4 13.61 -2.16 7.55
CA LEU A 4 13.21 -3.01 8.69
C LEU A 4 14.14 -2.82 9.88
N ALA A 5 15.44 -2.64 9.64
CA ALA A 5 16.39 -2.34 10.71
C ALA A 5 16.09 -0.99 11.39
N ILE A 6 15.79 0.06 10.61
CA ILE A 6 15.38 1.37 11.14
C ILE A 6 14.07 1.24 11.94
N ALA A 7 13.09 0.50 11.44
CA ALA A 7 11.83 0.29 12.12
C ALA A 7 12.00 -0.43 13.45
N ALA A 8 12.80 -1.51 13.48
CA ALA A 8 13.12 -2.25 14.70
C ALA A 8 13.86 -1.40 15.73
N GLN A 9 14.84 -0.60 15.29
CA GLN A 9 15.57 0.33 16.15
C GLN A 9 14.63 1.37 16.77
N ASN A 10 13.78 2.00 15.96
CA ASN A 10 12.83 3.01 16.44
C ASN A 10 11.79 2.43 17.39
N ALA A 11 11.31 1.20 17.12
CA ALA A 11 10.36 0.53 18.00
C ALA A 11 10.99 0.11 19.34
N GLY A 12 12.28 -0.26 19.37
CA GLY A 12 12.99 -0.59 20.60
C GLY A 12 13.11 0.56 21.60
N ALA A 13 12.89 1.80 21.17
CA ALA A 13 12.82 2.98 22.04
C ALA A 13 11.44 3.18 22.70
N LEU A 14 10.42 2.42 22.29
CA LEU A 14 9.06 2.50 22.85
C LEU A 14 8.94 1.57 24.06
N SER A 15 8.41 2.07 25.17
CA SER A 15 8.34 1.31 26.43
C SER A 15 7.10 0.43 26.57
N ASN A 16 6.06 0.66 25.76
CA ASN A 16 4.75 0.01 25.86
C ASN A 16 4.30 -0.63 24.53
N VAL A 17 5.21 -0.80 23.57
CA VAL A 17 4.93 -1.38 22.26
C VAL A 17 5.86 -2.55 22.01
N THR A 18 5.28 -3.74 21.80
CA THR A 18 5.99 -4.88 21.24
C THR A 18 5.68 -4.94 19.76
N ALA A 19 6.69 -4.82 18.90
CA ALA A 19 6.53 -4.81 17.45
C ALA A 19 7.30 -5.96 16.80
N THR A 20 6.67 -6.61 15.83
CA THR A 20 7.32 -7.56 14.91
C THR A 20 7.25 -7.00 13.50
N PHE A 21 8.38 -6.98 12.80
CA PHE A 21 8.47 -6.46 11.44
C PHE A 21 8.76 -7.59 10.46
N LEU A 22 7.99 -7.64 9.37
CA LEU A 22 8.08 -8.69 8.36
C LEU A 22 8.27 -8.08 6.97
N GLN A 23 9.12 -8.72 6.17
CA GLN A 23 9.22 -8.41 4.75
C GLN A 23 8.23 -9.29 3.99
N VAL A 24 7.15 -8.68 3.49
CA VAL A 24 6.12 -9.39 2.72
C VAL A 24 5.74 -8.55 1.51
N ASP A 25 5.63 -9.21 0.36
CA ASP A 25 5.07 -8.63 -0.86
C ASP A 25 3.59 -8.97 -0.94
N ILE A 26 2.75 -7.98 -0.60
CA ILE A 26 1.29 -8.11 -0.55
C ILE A 26 0.63 -8.16 -1.94
N SER A 27 1.40 -8.03 -3.03
CA SER A 27 0.90 -8.18 -4.39
C SER A 27 0.83 -9.64 -4.85
N ARG A 28 1.40 -10.57 -4.07
CA ARG A 28 1.44 -12.01 -4.36
C ARG A 28 0.32 -12.77 -3.68
N ASP A 29 -0.30 -13.73 -4.35
CA ASP A 29 -1.44 -14.48 -3.80
C ASP A 29 -1.15 -15.22 -2.49
N ASP A 30 0.12 -15.58 -2.24
CA ASP A 30 0.58 -16.32 -1.07
C ASP A 30 1.05 -15.42 0.10
N TRP A 31 0.82 -14.11 0.04
CA TRP A 31 1.35 -13.18 1.04
C TRP A 31 0.77 -13.43 2.44
N ALA A 32 -0.51 -13.76 2.53
CA ALA A 32 -1.24 -13.87 3.80
C ALA A 32 -0.72 -15.01 4.67
N SER A 33 -0.24 -16.11 4.07
CA SER A 33 0.34 -17.25 4.82
C SER A 33 1.72 -16.94 5.41
N LYS A 34 2.35 -15.84 5.01
CA LYS A 34 3.65 -15.37 5.52
C LYS A 34 3.50 -14.45 6.73
N VAL A 35 2.27 -14.03 7.03
CA VAL A 35 1.93 -13.25 8.23
C VAL A 35 1.52 -14.22 9.33
N PRO A 36 1.93 -14.01 10.59
CA PRO A 36 1.48 -14.82 11.72
C PRO A 36 -0.05 -14.93 11.73
N ALA A 37 -0.54 -16.16 11.85
CA ALA A 37 -1.96 -16.40 11.98
C ALA A 37 -2.45 -15.76 13.29
N SER A 38 -3.41 -14.85 13.20
CA SER A 38 -4.11 -14.34 14.39
C SER A 38 -5.36 -13.58 14.01
N ASP A 39 -6.36 -13.63 14.88
CA ASP A 39 -7.56 -12.80 14.90
C ASP A 39 -7.20 -11.34 15.23
N TYR A 40 -6.70 -10.58 14.26
CA TYR A 40 -6.33 -9.19 14.51
C TYR A 40 -7.58 -8.35 14.86
N GLU A 41 -7.54 -7.64 15.98
CA GLU A 41 -8.60 -6.70 16.38
C GLU A 41 -8.64 -5.47 15.47
N ALA A 42 -7.49 -5.08 14.91
CA ALA A 42 -7.38 -3.99 13.96
C ALA A 42 -6.30 -4.27 12.92
N ILE A 43 -6.60 -3.93 11.67
CA ILE A 43 -5.66 -3.96 10.55
C ILE A 43 -5.68 -2.57 9.90
N ALA A 44 -4.51 -1.95 9.71
CA ALA A 44 -4.40 -0.64 9.09
C ALA A 44 -3.61 -0.70 7.78
N LEU A 45 -4.23 -0.26 6.69
CA LEU A 45 -3.60 -0.01 5.39
C LEU A 45 -3.41 1.50 5.21
N LEU A 46 -2.27 2.01 5.67
CA LEU A 46 -1.97 3.44 5.59
C LEU A 46 -1.33 3.78 4.25
N ALA A 47 -2.08 4.43 3.36
CA ALA A 47 -1.64 4.81 2.03
C ALA A 47 -1.12 3.62 1.18
N VAL A 48 -1.79 2.46 1.26
CA VAL A 48 -1.39 1.23 0.56
C VAL A 48 -2.33 0.88 -0.58
N LEU A 49 -3.66 0.89 -0.34
CA LEU A 49 -4.63 0.28 -1.27
C LEU A 49 -4.60 0.88 -2.68
N HIS A 50 -4.38 2.20 -2.79
CA HIS A 50 -4.28 2.89 -4.08
C HIS A 50 -3.01 2.55 -4.87
N HIS A 51 -2.00 1.92 -4.25
CA HIS A 51 -0.82 1.44 -4.96
C HIS A 51 -0.98 0.01 -5.51
N ILE A 52 -2.13 -0.64 -5.28
CA ILE A 52 -2.40 -2.00 -5.77
C ILE A 52 -3.11 -1.93 -7.13
N PRO A 53 -2.48 -2.40 -8.22
CA PRO A 53 -3.03 -2.31 -9.56
C PRO A 53 -4.11 -3.34 -9.82
N GLY A 54 -5.19 -2.92 -10.48
CA GLY A 54 -6.32 -3.77 -10.82
C GLY A 54 -7.36 -3.92 -9.70
N TRP A 55 -8.63 -3.77 -10.07
CA TRP A 55 -9.79 -3.93 -9.19
C TRP A 55 -9.78 -5.28 -8.47
N GLU A 56 -9.54 -6.35 -9.22
CA GLU A 56 -9.57 -7.72 -8.68
C GLU A 56 -8.49 -7.92 -7.60
N ARG A 57 -7.30 -7.33 -7.77
CA ARG A 57 -6.22 -7.44 -6.78
C ARG A 57 -6.53 -6.62 -5.53
N ARG A 58 -7.10 -5.42 -5.67
CA ARG A 58 -7.58 -4.62 -4.54
C ARG A 58 -8.64 -5.38 -3.72
N VAL A 59 -9.59 -6.01 -4.40
CA VAL A 59 -10.61 -6.85 -3.76
C VAL A 59 -10.00 -8.09 -3.11
N ALA A 60 -9.08 -8.78 -3.78
CA ALA A 60 -8.40 -9.96 -3.24
C ALA A 60 -7.59 -9.61 -1.98
N LEU A 61 -6.90 -8.48 -1.97
CA LEU A 61 -6.20 -7.97 -0.78
C LEU A 61 -7.17 -7.75 0.38
N LEU A 62 -8.27 -7.04 0.16
CA LEU A 62 -9.26 -6.78 1.22
C LEU A 62 -9.90 -8.07 1.75
N ARG A 63 -10.17 -9.06 0.87
CA ARG A 63 -10.66 -10.38 1.28
C ARG A 63 -9.64 -11.14 2.11
N ALA A 64 -8.38 -11.13 1.72
CA ALA A 64 -7.30 -11.76 2.48
C ALA A 64 -7.15 -11.11 3.87
N LEU A 65 -7.21 -9.78 3.95
CA LEU A 65 -7.18 -9.06 5.22
C LEU A 65 -8.40 -9.40 6.10
N ARG A 66 -9.59 -9.54 5.51
CA ARG A 66 -10.77 -10.01 6.26
C ARG A 66 -10.57 -11.41 6.84
N GLY A 67 -9.87 -12.30 6.14
CA GLY A 67 -9.53 -13.63 6.64
C GLY A 67 -8.54 -13.64 7.82
N LEU A 68 -7.82 -12.54 8.04
CA LEU A 68 -6.92 -12.34 9.19
C LEU A 68 -7.58 -11.55 10.33
N LEU A 69 -8.80 -11.06 10.15
CA LEU A 69 -9.44 -10.18 11.12
C LEU A 69 -10.24 -11.00 12.14
N ALA A 70 -10.19 -10.58 13.41
CA ALA A 70 -11.11 -11.07 14.42
C ALA A 70 -12.58 -10.87 14.00
N ALA A 71 -13.50 -11.62 14.62
CA ALA A 71 -14.94 -11.52 14.35
C ALA A 71 -15.45 -10.07 14.39
N ASP A 72 -15.08 -9.34 15.46
CA ASP A 72 -15.44 -7.94 15.72
C ASP A 72 -14.32 -6.94 15.40
N GLY A 73 -13.27 -7.38 14.70
CA GLY A 73 -12.16 -6.52 14.34
C GLY A 73 -12.51 -5.50 13.25
N MET A 74 -11.63 -4.52 13.05
CA MET A 74 -11.80 -3.48 12.03
C MET A 74 -10.64 -3.37 11.05
N ILE A 75 -10.97 -3.04 9.80
CA ILE A 75 -9.97 -2.64 8.79
C ILE A 75 -10.05 -1.13 8.62
N ILE A 76 -8.93 -0.46 8.84
CA ILE A 76 -8.78 0.99 8.65
C ILE A 76 -7.96 1.19 7.37
N VAL A 77 -8.50 1.96 6.43
CA VAL A 77 -7.84 2.23 5.15
C VAL A 77 -7.68 3.74 4.99
N SER A 78 -6.50 4.18 4.60
CA SER A 78 -6.30 5.54 4.09
C SER A 78 -5.84 5.51 2.64
N VAL A 79 -6.49 6.32 1.81
CA VAL A 79 -6.19 6.48 0.37
C VAL A 79 -5.94 7.94 0.04
N TRP A 80 -5.15 8.18 -1.00
CA TRP A 80 -4.85 9.54 -1.43
C TRP A 80 -5.95 10.09 -2.33
N GLN A 81 -6.48 11.26 -1.97
CA GLN A 81 -7.35 12.05 -2.84
C GLN A 81 -6.51 13.07 -3.63
N PHE A 82 -5.49 12.57 -4.34
CA PHE A 82 -4.45 13.40 -4.95
C PHE A 82 -4.96 14.31 -6.07
N LEU A 83 -6.10 13.99 -6.67
CA LEU A 83 -6.78 14.90 -7.61
C LEU A 83 -7.39 16.12 -6.94
N ASN A 84 -7.61 16.12 -5.62
CA ASN A 84 -8.15 17.29 -4.92
C ASN A 84 -7.05 18.32 -4.61
N GLU A 85 -5.80 17.88 -4.57
CA GLU A 85 -4.65 18.70 -4.20
C GLU A 85 -3.83 19.13 -5.42
N GLU A 86 -3.79 20.42 -5.72
CA GLU A 86 -3.11 20.96 -6.91
C GLU A 86 -1.63 20.54 -6.96
N ARG A 87 -0.95 20.59 -5.80
CA ARG A 87 0.46 20.20 -5.69
C ARG A 87 0.69 18.74 -6.08
N LEU A 88 -0.28 17.86 -5.83
CA LEU A 88 -0.18 16.44 -6.19
C LEU A 88 -0.61 16.20 -7.64
N ARG A 89 -1.61 16.92 -8.15
CA ARG A 89 -1.98 16.87 -9.58
C ARG A 89 -0.81 17.18 -10.51
N ARG A 90 0.02 18.16 -10.15
CA ARG A 90 1.23 18.54 -10.92
C ARG A 90 2.29 17.43 -11.01
N LYS A 91 2.16 16.38 -10.21
CA LYS A 91 3.06 15.22 -10.23
C LYS A 91 2.61 14.12 -11.18
N ILE A 92 1.40 14.22 -11.76
CA ILE A 92 0.92 13.22 -12.71
C ILE A 92 1.76 13.32 -13.98
N VAL A 93 2.30 12.19 -14.41
CA VAL A 93 3.11 12.06 -15.62
C VAL A 93 2.48 11.07 -16.60
N PRO A 94 2.82 11.14 -17.90
CA PRO A 94 2.26 10.23 -18.90
C PRO A 94 2.75 8.79 -18.71
N TRP A 95 1.86 7.82 -18.96
CA TRP A 95 2.19 6.39 -18.88
C TRP A 95 3.24 5.92 -19.90
N GLN A 96 3.44 6.70 -20.98
CA GLN A 96 4.48 6.47 -21.98
C GLN A 96 5.89 6.52 -21.36
N GLU A 97 6.10 7.18 -20.22
CA GLU A 97 7.40 7.19 -19.52
C GLU A 97 7.81 5.78 -19.04
N VAL A 98 6.85 4.88 -18.86
CA VAL A 98 7.09 3.47 -18.48
C VAL A 98 6.68 2.48 -19.58
N GLY A 99 6.42 2.97 -20.79
CA GLY A 99 6.07 2.13 -21.95
C GLY A 99 4.68 1.49 -21.90
N LEU A 100 3.75 2.06 -21.13
CA LEU A 100 2.36 1.60 -21.07
C LEU A 100 1.43 2.53 -21.87
N HIS A 101 0.37 1.94 -22.42
CA HIS A 101 -0.67 2.65 -23.15
C HIS A 101 -1.95 2.76 -22.30
N GLU A 102 -2.82 3.72 -22.62
CA GLU A 102 -4.09 3.90 -21.91
C GLU A 102 -4.99 2.67 -21.94
N SER A 103 -4.87 1.83 -22.98
CA SER A 103 -5.58 0.55 -23.09
C SER A 103 -5.17 -0.50 -22.06
N ASP A 104 -4.02 -0.34 -21.43
CA ASP A 104 -3.50 -1.26 -20.41
C ASP A 104 -4.01 -0.92 -18.99
N LEU A 105 -4.80 0.16 -18.86
CA LEU A 105 -5.10 0.80 -17.58
C LEU A 105 -6.59 0.76 -17.24
N GLU A 106 -6.89 0.80 -15.94
CA GLU A 106 -8.24 1.03 -15.45
C GLU A 106 -8.55 2.54 -15.37
N PRO A 107 -9.81 2.97 -15.56
CA PRO A 107 -10.22 4.33 -15.22
C PRO A 107 -9.84 4.66 -13.78
N GLY A 108 -9.13 5.77 -13.59
CA GLY A 108 -8.62 6.17 -12.28
C GLY A 108 -7.16 5.78 -12.02
N ASP A 109 -6.48 5.13 -12.95
CA ASP A 109 -5.04 4.85 -12.87
C ASP A 109 -4.18 6.05 -13.28
N TYR A 110 -3.28 6.46 -12.38
CA TYR A 110 -2.33 7.54 -12.60
C TYR A 110 -0.91 7.11 -12.28
N LEU A 111 0.04 7.69 -13.02
CA LEU A 111 1.46 7.60 -12.74
C LEU A 111 1.89 8.92 -12.11
N LEU A 112 2.41 8.88 -10.89
CA LEU A 112 2.87 10.06 -10.17
C LEU A 112 4.39 10.04 -10.03
N ASP A 113 5.03 11.17 -10.35
CA ASP A 113 6.42 11.40 -10.02
C ASP A 113 6.61 11.81 -8.55
N TRP A 114 7.52 11.10 -7.88
CA TRP A 114 7.86 11.28 -6.48
C TRP A 114 9.36 11.49 -6.25
N HIS A 115 9.88 12.62 -6.72
CA HIS A 115 11.22 13.08 -6.38
C HIS A 115 11.39 13.47 -4.90
N ARG A 116 11.92 12.56 -4.07
CA ARG A 116 12.57 12.90 -2.79
C ARG A 116 13.97 12.27 -2.74
N GLY A 117 14.94 12.95 -3.36
CA GLY A 117 16.35 12.51 -3.38
C GLY A 117 16.74 11.58 -4.53
N GLY A 118 15.85 11.36 -5.51
CA GLY A 118 16.09 10.53 -6.70
C GLY A 118 14.87 10.49 -7.63
N SER A 119 14.91 9.71 -8.70
CA SER A 119 13.76 9.43 -9.58
C SER A 119 12.88 8.32 -8.99
N GLY A 120 11.56 8.51 -8.95
CA GLY A 120 10.64 7.49 -8.44
C GLY A 120 9.24 7.69 -8.96
N LEU A 121 8.83 6.83 -9.88
CA LEU A 121 7.47 6.79 -10.41
C LEU A 121 6.61 5.87 -9.54
N ARG A 122 5.37 6.28 -9.28
CA ARG A 122 4.41 5.53 -8.47
C ARG A 122 3.11 5.36 -9.23
N TYR A 123 2.67 4.11 -9.39
CA TYR A 123 1.29 3.83 -9.74
C TYR A 123 0.38 4.25 -8.58
N CYS A 124 -0.67 5.02 -8.86
CA CYS A 124 -1.74 5.36 -7.92
C CYS A 124 -3.10 5.25 -8.62
N HIS A 125 -4.00 4.46 -8.04
CA HIS A 125 -5.41 4.44 -8.38
C HIS A 125 -6.19 5.46 -7.54
N LEU A 126 -7.05 6.24 -8.16
CA LEU A 126 -8.02 7.05 -7.44
C LEU A 126 -9.17 6.13 -6.95
N VAL A 127 -9.03 5.67 -5.70
CA VAL A 127 -10.04 4.86 -4.98
C VAL A 127 -11.21 5.72 -4.51
#